data_AF-A0AAU3PKH9-F1
#
_entry.id   AF-A0AAU3PKH9-F1
#
_cell.length_a   1.000
_cell.length_b   1.000
_cell.length_c   1.000
_cell.angle_alpha   90.00
_cell.angle_beta   90.00
_cell.angle_gamma   90.00
#
_symmetry.space_group_name_H-M   'P 1'
#
loop_
_entity.id
_entity.type
_entity.pdbx_description
1 polymer ?
#
loop_
_entity_poly.entity_id
_entity_poly.type
_entity_poly.pdbx_seq_one_letter_code
_entity_poly.pdbx_strand_id
1 'polypeptide(L)'
;MMRTAPGVWRRRLTVPGTLLVSALAVITNVVAAPTAVAKPGVPIASDRCTAAQRTESLRADQQRVFDLLGPLRTLNGPEDLVPLAAAGTYGPDSHGWVQYERMGVALLNLDQSLQIIAKQMPGSTPGPDTVVSGKPAGLFYRSRQTGFNHHDAYTPQFPYDLVGWFYAGVYTPGQTPTEVGLCMFRGDWAFHERGVHTFPDFDMHMMPPQEDYLGQNRGDTPLPGGSTPSGLVHPRGWDVHIFLDPTNPTTPVASDLSPFGDIPGVVGGMDTAFPYPVWPDELAAGADPHPVTPGMTSGHSHN
;
A
#
# COMPACT_ATOMS: atom_id res chain seq x y z
N MET A 1 2.65 -31.10 -51.44
CA MET A 1 3.40 -30.71 -52.66
C MET A 1 2.55 -29.76 -53.47
N MET A 2 2.85 -28.45 -53.43
CA MET A 2 2.32 -27.46 -54.36
C MET A 2 3.15 -26.16 -54.22
N ARG A 3 3.68 -25.69 -55.36
CA ARG A 3 3.85 -24.29 -55.82
C ARG A 3 4.76 -23.36 -54.99
N THR A 4 5.53 -22.39 -55.51
CA THR A 4 5.97 -21.91 -56.84
C THR A 4 7.04 -20.85 -56.51
N ALA A 5 8.02 -20.64 -57.41
CA ALA A 5 9.09 -19.66 -57.29
C ALA A 5 8.67 -18.24 -57.81
N PRO A 6 9.57 -17.25 -58.02
CA PRO A 6 9.59 -15.97 -57.31
C PRO A 6 9.28 -14.75 -58.19
N GLY A 7 8.90 -13.62 -57.57
CA GLY A 7 8.68 -12.34 -58.26
C GLY A 7 9.63 -11.25 -57.80
N VAL A 8 10.58 -10.88 -58.66
CA VAL A 8 11.51 -9.75 -58.53
C VAL A 8 10.86 -8.49 -59.10
N TRP A 9 10.91 -7.36 -58.39
CA TRP A 9 10.86 -6.03 -59.02
C TRP A 9 11.76 -5.02 -58.28
N ARG A 10 12.83 -4.60 -58.97
CA ARG A 10 13.59 -3.38 -58.67
C ARG A 10 13.01 -2.23 -59.50
N ARG A 11 12.84 -1.05 -58.91
CA ARG A 11 13.08 0.23 -59.60
C ARG A 11 13.72 1.24 -58.64
N ARG A 12 14.87 1.75 -59.07
CA ARG A 12 15.54 2.95 -58.55
C ARG A 12 14.83 4.18 -59.12
N LEU A 13 14.80 5.27 -58.37
CA LEU A 13 14.84 6.63 -58.90
C LEU A 13 15.55 7.54 -57.88
N THR A 14 16.57 8.21 -58.39
CA THR A 14 17.38 9.31 -57.85
C THR A 14 16.89 10.55 -58.66
N VAL A 15 16.85 11.83 -58.26
CA VAL A 15 17.81 12.79 -57.68
C VAL A 15 16.98 14.10 -57.34
N PRO A 16 17.54 15.34 -57.26
CA PRO A 16 17.81 16.18 -56.08
C PRO A 16 16.81 17.35 -55.85
N GLY A 17 17.01 18.13 -54.78
CA GLY A 17 16.42 19.48 -54.69
C GLY A 17 16.64 20.19 -53.36
N THR A 18 17.72 20.96 -53.27
CA THR A 18 17.96 21.98 -52.24
C THR A 18 17.05 23.19 -52.51
N LEU A 19 16.37 23.76 -51.51
CA LEU A 19 15.92 25.15 -51.53
C LEU A 19 15.74 25.67 -50.09
N LEU A 20 16.43 26.78 -49.81
CA LEU A 20 16.29 27.63 -48.62
C LEU A 20 14.87 28.21 -48.53
N VAL A 21 14.32 28.30 -47.31
CA VAL A 21 13.35 29.36 -46.96
C VAL A 21 13.64 29.90 -45.57
N SER A 22 14.11 31.14 -45.58
CA SER A 22 13.91 32.26 -44.66
C SER A 22 13.42 32.02 -43.23
N ALA A 23 14.29 32.40 -42.30
CA ALA A 23 13.95 32.78 -40.94
C ALA A 23 13.03 34.02 -40.92
N LEU A 24 11.88 33.91 -40.25
CA LEU A 24 11.19 35.05 -39.67
C LEU A 24 11.10 34.83 -38.16
N ALA A 25 11.77 35.71 -37.43
CA ALA A 25 11.70 35.78 -35.98
C ALA A 25 10.32 36.31 -35.55
N VAL A 26 9.55 35.48 -34.86
CA VAL A 26 8.47 35.97 -33.99
C VAL A 26 9.07 36.08 -32.60
N ILE A 27 9.30 37.31 -32.14
CA ILE A 27 9.63 37.61 -30.75
C ILE A 27 8.31 37.48 -29.96
N THR A 28 8.01 36.29 -29.47
CA THR A 28 7.10 36.15 -28.33
C THR A 28 7.91 36.45 -27.08
N ASN A 29 7.57 37.55 -26.39
CA ASN A 29 7.99 37.75 -25.01
C ASN A 29 7.28 36.70 -24.14
N VAL A 30 7.84 35.49 -24.11
CA VAL A 30 7.56 34.54 -23.05
C VAL A 30 8.27 35.09 -21.83
N VAL A 31 7.49 35.64 -20.90
CA VAL A 31 7.96 35.83 -19.53
C VAL A 31 8.36 34.44 -19.06
N ALA A 32 9.67 34.19 -19.04
CA ALA A 32 10.21 32.99 -18.44
C ALA A 32 9.80 33.02 -16.98
N ALA A 33 8.82 32.20 -16.61
CA ALA A 33 8.71 31.74 -15.24
C ALA A 33 10.11 31.21 -14.88
N PRO A 34 10.62 31.51 -13.68
CA PRO A 34 11.94 31.03 -13.28
C PRO A 34 11.94 29.52 -13.47
N THR A 35 12.73 29.04 -14.42
CA THR A 35 13.06 27.63 -14.52
C THR A 35 13.74 27.31 -13.20
N ALA A 36 12.98 26.69 -12.30
CA ALA A 36 13.54 25.99 -11.17
C ALA A 36 14.66 25.15 -11.76
N VAL A 37 15.90 25.47 -11.38
CA VAL A 37 17.05 24.68 -11.75
C VAL A 37 16.72 23.28 -11.26
N ALA A 38 16.38 22.38 -12.18
CA ALA A 38 16.26 20.97 -11.88
C ALA A 38 17.66 20.57 -11.39
N LYS A 39 17.80 20.44 -10.07
CA LYS A 39 18.99 19.81 -9.49
C LYS A 39 19.11 18.44 -10.16
N PRO A 40 20.32 17.99 -10.53
CA PRO A 40 20.52 16.68 -11.14
C PRO A 40 19.76 15.65 -10.31
N GLY A 41 18.76 15.02 -10.92
CA GLY A 41 17.90 14.06 -10.24
C GLY A 41 18.78 12.94 -9.70
N VAL A 42 18.92 12.89 -8.38
CA VAL A 42 19.26 11.63 -7.72
C VAL A 42 18.15 10.67 -8.15
N PRO A 43 18.48 9.52 -8.78
CA PRO A 43 17.46 8.54 -9.10
C PRO A 43 16.77 8.14 -7.80
N ILE A 44 15.53 8.58 -7.62
CA ILE A 44 14.62 8.04 -6.62
C ILE A 44 14.61 6.53 -6.88
N ALA A 45 14.86 5.72 -5.86
CA ALA A 45 14.96 4.27 -5.99
C ALA A 45 13.81 3.74 -6.87
N SER A 46 14.21 3.13 -7.99
CA SER A 46 13.39 2.91 -9.19
C SER A 46 11.97 2.43 -8.91
N ASP A 47 10.99 3.13 -9.48
CA ASP A 47 9.73 2.51 -9.89
C ASP A 47 10.08 1.29 -10.75
N ARG A 48 9.99 0.10 -10.17
CA ARG A 48 10.47 -1.15 -10.81
C ARG A 48 9.65 -1.53 -12.04
N CYS A 49 8.55 -0.82 -12.27
CA CYS A 49 7.72 -0.96 -13.44
C CYS A 49 7.09 0.39 -13.84
N THR A 50 6.53 0.43 -15.04
CA THR A 50 5.73 1.54 -15.55
C THR A 50 4.35 1.59 -14.89
N ALA A 51 3.66 2.74 -14.94
CA ALA A 51 2.28 2.87 -14.47
C ALA A 51 1.34 1.81 -15.07
N ALA A 52 1.47 1.49 -16.36
CA ALA A 52 0.68 0.45 -17.02
C ALA A 52 0.96 -0.96 -16.45
N GLN A 53 2.21 -1.27 -16.14
CA GLN A 53 2.58 -2.54 -15.50
C GLN A 53 2.07 -2.61 -14.05
N ARG A 54 2.12 -1.51 -13.29
CA ARG A 54 1.53 -1.41 -11.95
C ARG A 54 0.03 -1.69 -12.01
N THR A 55 -0.68 -0.97 -12.87
CA THR A 55 -2.11 -1.18 -13.10
C THR A 55 -2.42 -2.64 -13.41
N GLU A 56 -1.72 -3.26 -14.38
CA GLU A 56 -1.98 -4.65 -14.74
C GLU A 56 -1.65 -5.62 -13.60
N SER A 57 -0.57 -5.38 -12.85
CA SER A 57 -0.23 -6.20 -11.68
C SER A 57 -1.31 -6.16 -10.61
N LEU A 58 -1.89 -4.98 -10.36
CA LEU A 58 -2.99 -4.76 -9.41
C LEU A 58 -4.29 -5.42 -9.87
N ARG A 59 -4.60 -5.42 -11.18
CA ARG A 59 -5.75 -6.18 -11.72
C ARG A 59 -5.56 -7.69 -11.53
N ALA A 60 -4.35 -8.18 -11.84
CA ALA A 60 -4.03 -9.58 -11.69
C ALA A 60 -4.05 -10.01 -10.21
N ASP A 61 -3.62 -9.13 -9.30
CA ASP A 61 -3.71 -9.33 -7.87
C ASP A 61 -5.16 -9.44 -7.39
N GLN A 62 -6.01 -8.48 -7.78
CA GLN A 62 -7.43 -8.52 -7.48
C GLN A 62 -8.07 -9.84 -7.92
N GLN A 63 -7.78 -10.30 -9.13
CA GLN A 63 -8.32 -11.57 -9.61
C GLN A 63 -7.87 -12.75 -8.74
N ARG A 64 -6.60 -12.81 -8.35
CA ARG A 64 -6.09 -13.87 -7.47
C ARG A 64 -6.72 -13.84 -6.09
N VAL A 65 -6.92 -12.66 -5.51
CA VAL A 65 -7.63 -12.49 -4.22
C VAL A 65 -9.10 -12.89 -4.37
N PHE A 66 -9.75 -12.54 -5.48
CA PHE A 66 -11.14 -12.93 -5.73
C PHE A 66 -11.28 -14.44 -5.93
N ASP A 67 -10.33 -15.08 -6.59
CA ASP A 67 -10.29 -16.54 -6.75
C ASP A 67 -10.05 -17.25 -5.42
N LEU A 68 -9.19 -16.69 -4.56
CA LEU A 68 -8.95 -17.18 -3.19
C LEU A 68 -10.22 -17.14 -2.34
N LEU A 69 -10.94 -16.02 -2.38
CA LEU A 69 -12.09 -15.78 -1.49
C LEU A 69 -13.40 -16.34 -2.03
N GLY A 70 -13.57 -16.38 -3.36
CA GLY A 70 -14.80 -16.84 -4.01
C GLY A 70 -16.05 -16.11 -3.48
N PRO A 71 -17.00 -16.83 -2.84
CA PRO A 71 -18.19 -16.21 -2.24
C PRO A 71 -17.88 -15.38 -0.98
N LEU A 72 -16.76 -15.62 -0.30
CA LEU A 72 -16.38 -14.93 0.95
C LEU A 72 -15.97 -13.47 0.75
N ARG A 73 -15.99 -12.97 -0.49
CA ARG A 73 -15.98 -11.53 -0.78
C ARG A 73 -17.16 -10.81 -0.13
N THR A 74 -18.23 -11.54 0.22
CA THR A 74 -19.26 -11.10 1.15
C THR A 74 -19.30 -12.08 2.32
N LEU A 75 -19.32 -11.56 3.55
CA LEU A 75 -19.58 -12.35 4.75
C LEU A 75 -21.01 -12.07 5.18
N ASN A 76 -21.90 -13.05 5.07
CA ASN A 76 -23.32 -12.92 5.37
C ASN A 76 -23.61 -13.09 6.86
N GLY A 77 -22.76 -13.83 7.57
CA GLY A 77 -22.91 -14.14 8.98
C GLY A 77 -21.65 -14.75 9.59
N PRO A 78 -21.64 -15.00 10.91
CA PRO A 78 -20.51 -15.59 11.61
C PRO A 78 -20.11 -16.99 11.08
N GLU A 79 -21.02 -17.71 10.45
CA GLU A 79 -20.77 -19.00 9.80
C GLU A 79 -19.74 -18.91 8.67
N ASP A 80 -19.59 -17.74 8.03
CA ASP A 80 -18.63 -17.53 6.93
C ASP A 80 -17.18 -17.36 7.45
N LEU A 81 -16.97 -17.20 8.76
CA LEU A 81 -15.64 -17.04 9.34
C LEU A 81 -14.84 -18.35 9.35
N VAL A 82 -15.51 -19.50 9.44
CA VAL A 82 -14.84 -20.81 9.37
C VAL A 82 -14.22 -21.06 7.99
N PRO A 83 -14.96 -20.94 6.87
CA PRO A 83 -14.36 -21.08 5.54
C PRO A 83 -13.37 -19.94 5.23
N LEU A 84 -13.56 -18.73 5.77
CA LEU A 84 -12.58 -17.65 5.63
C LEU A 84 -11.25 -17.98 6.33
N ALA A 85 -11.30 -18.51 7.55
CA ALA A 85 -10.12 -19.01 8.26
C ALA A 85 -9.47 -20.18 7.51
N ALA A 86 -10.24 -21.02 6.82
CA ALA A 86 -9.67 -22.10 5.99
C ALA A 86 -8.95 -21.57 4.71
N ALA A 87 -9.34 -20.39 4.21
CA ALA A 87 -8.72 -19.80 3.01
C ALA A 87 -7.35 -19.16 3.29
N GLY A 88 -7.11 -18.63 4.49
CA GLY A 88 -5.84 -17.98 4.84
C GLY A 88 -5.69 -17.61 6.30
N THR A 89 -6.35 -18.33 7.19
CA THR A 89 -6.38 -18.06 8.65
C THR A 89 -6.81 -16.63 8.99
N TYR A 90 -7.70 -16.05 8.17
CA TYR A 90 -8.20 -14.69 8.41
C TYR A 90 -9.16 -14.65 9.60
N GLY A 91 -8.90 -13.77 10.56
CA GLY A 91 -9.74 -13.61 11.75
C GLY A 91 -9.74 -12.20 12.36
N PRO A 92 -10.71 -11.90 13.24
CA PRO A 92 -10.82 -10.63 13.97
C PRO A 92 -9.86 -10.62 15.17
N ASP A 93 -8.57 -10.77 14.93
CA ASP A 93 -7.58 -11.04 15.99
C ASP A 93 -7.21 -9.77 16.78
N SER A 94 -6.27 -8.97 16.27
CA SER A 94 -5.69 -7.85 17.02
C SER A 94 -6.57 -6.60 17.06
N HIS A 95 -7.56 -6.51 16.17
CA HIS A 95 -8.48 -5.38 16.05
C HIS A 95 -9.92 -5.74 16.44
N GLY A 96 -10.19 -7.00 16.79
CA GLY A 96 -11.56 -7.49 16.98
C GLY A 96 -12.45 -7.14 15.78
N TRP A 97 -13.61 -6.54 16.07
CA TRP A 97 -14.57 -6.04 15.08
C TRP A 97 -14.57 -4.51 14.91
N VAL A 98 -13.53 -3.82 15.40
CA VAL A 98 -13.43 -2.36 15.25
C VAL A 98 -13.50 -1.99 13.77
N GLN A 99 -14.32 -0.98 13.46
CA GLN A 99 -14.46 -0.46 12.11
C GLN A 99 -13.71 0.86 11.98
N TYR A 100 -12.65 0.84 11.19
CA TYR A 100 -11.78 1.97 10.94
C TYR A 100 -12.30 2.85 9.81
N GLU A 101 -12.23 4.18 9.99
CA GLU A 101 -12.64 5.12 8.95
C GLU A 101 -11.84 4.87 7.66
N ARG A 102 -12.53 4.83 6.51
CA ARG A 102 -11.93 4.61 5.18
C ARG A 102 -11.14 3.30 5.04
N MET A 103 -11.27 2.35 5.97
CA MET A 103 -10.70 1.00 5.86
C MET A 103 -11.75 -0.08 6.07
N GLY A 104 -12.58 0.05 7.10
CA GLY A 104 -13.51 -1.01 7.53
C GLY A 104 -12.93 -1.86 8.66
N VAL A 105 -13.43 -3.08 8.80
CA VAL A 105 -12.90 -4.11 9.71
C VAL A 105 -11.71 -4.79 9.04
N ALA A 106 -10.59 -4.86 9.74
CA ALA A 106 -9.40 -5.57 9.31
C ALA A 106 -9.40 -7.01 9.86
N LEU A 107 -9.41 -7.99 8.97
CA LEU A 107 -9.27 -9.41 9.33
C LEU A 107 -7.88 -9.90 8.91
N LEU A 108 -7.09 -10.36 9.88
CA LEU A 108 -5.68 -10.66 9.69
C LEU A 108 -5.45 -12.14 9.39
N ASN A 109 -4.55 -12.44 8.47
CA ASN A 109 -3.94 -13.76 8.36
C ASN A 109 -3.09 -13.99 9.62
N LEU A 110 -3.62 -14.77 10.56
CA LEU A 110 -3.00 -14.95 11.87
C LEU A 110 -1.60 -15.59 11.77
N ASP A 111 -1.43 -16.61 10.92
CA ASP A 111 -0.14 -17.28 10.78
C ASP A 111 0.93 -16.31 10.26
N GLN A 112 0.62 -15.55 9.21
CA GLN A 112 1.55 -14.54 8.68
C GLN A 112 1.85 -13.45 9.71
N SER A 113 0.84 -12.98 10.43
CA SER A 113 1.00 -11.94 11.46
C SER A 113 1.93 -12.41 12.59
N LEU A 114 1.73 -13.64 13.08
CA LEU A 114 2.60 -14.25 14.10
C LEU A 114 4.03 -14.45 13.60
N GLN A 115 4.22 -14.79 12.32
CA GLN A 115 5.55 -14.92 11.72
C GLN A 115 6.27 -13.57 11.65
N ILE A 116 5.58 -12.49 11.26
CA ILE A 116 6.15 -11.13 11.25
C ILE A 116 6.57 -10.73 12.67
N ILE A 117 5.69 -10.92 13.65
CA ILE A 117 5.97 -10.62 15.06
C ILE A 117 7.18 -11.43 15.56
N ALA A 118 7.20 -12.74 15.32
CA ALA A 118 8.29 -13.62 15.76
C ALA A 118 9.63 -13.21 15.16
N LYS A 119 9.65 -12.81 13.89
CA LYS A 119 10.85 -12.31 13.21
C LYS A 119 11.33 -10.99 13.77
N GLN A 120 10.53 -10.21 14.48
CA GLN A 120 10.91 -8.89 15.01
C GLN A 120 11.19 -8.88 16.51
N MET A 121 11.18 -10.05 17.16
CA MET A 121 11.59 -10.15 18.55
C MET A 121 13.06 -9.72 18.75
N PRO A 122 13.40 -9.13 19.90
CA PRO A 122 14.78 -8.76 20.22
C PRO A 122 15.77 -9.92 19.99
N GLY A 123 16.89 -9.61 19.32
CA GLY A 123 17.93 -10.59 18.99
C GLY A 123 17.75 -11.31 17.65
N SER A 124 16.65 -11.05 16.93
CA SER A 124 16.49 -11.50 15.54
C SER A 124 17.17 -10.55 14.54
N THR A 125 17.60 -11.07 13.40
CA THR A 125 18.06 -10.27 12.25
C THR A 125 17.41 -10.76 10.96
N PRO A 126 16.07 -10.67 10.85
CA PRO A 126 15.37 -10.95 9.60
C PRO A 126 15.89 -10.06 8.47
N GLY A 127 16.08 -10.66 7.30
CA GLY A 127 16.14 -9.92 6.05
C GLY A 127 14.73 -9.45 5.62
N PRO A 128 14.62 -8.78 4.45
CA PRO A 128 13.33 -8.36 3.93
C PRO A 128 12.43 -9.58 3.67
N ASP A 129 11.16 -9.44 4.02
CA ASP A 129 10.16 -10.45 3.70
C ASP A 129 9.85 -10.48 2.21
N THR A 130 9.23 -11.57 1.77
CA THR A 130 8.66 -11.69 0.44
C THR A 130 7.15 -11.63 0.54
N VAL A 131 6.54 -10.71 -0.21
CA VAL A 131 5.09 -10.63 -0.37
C VAL A 131 4.70 -11.20 -1.73
N VAL A 132 3.64 -11.99 -1.76
CA VAL A 132 3.23 -12.73 -2.95
C VAL A 132 1.82 -12.32 -3.33
N SER A 133 1.65 -11.86 -4.57
CA SER A 133 0.35 -11.49 -5.10
C SER A 133 -0.69 -12.61 -4.95
N GLY A 134 -1.90 -12.27 -4.53
CA GLY A 134 -2.98 -13.19 -4.21
C GLY A 134 -2.90 -13.81 -2.81
N LYS A 135 -1.91 -13.43 -1.98
CA LYS A 135 -1.74 -13.93 -0.61
C LYS A 135 -1.65 -12.77 0.38
N PRO A 136 -2.75 -12.02 0.57
CA PRO A 136 -2.72 -10.84 1.43
C PRO A 136 -2.45 -11.23 2.89
N ALA A 137 -1.83 -10.30 3.62
CA ALA A 137 -1.63 -10.41 5.06
C ALA A 137 -2.89 -10.09 5.84
N GLY A 138 -3.83 -9.36 5.25
CA GLY A 138 -5.15 -9.16 5.79
C GLY A 138 -6.14 -8.61 4.78
N LEU A 139 -7.40 -8.63 5.17
CA LEU A 139 -8.55 -8.26 4.35
C LEU A 139 -9.31 -7.13 5.02
N PHE A 140 -9.81 -6.19 4.23
CA PHE A 140 -10.66 -5.11 4.69
C PHE A 140 -12.11 -5.35 4.28
N TYR A 141 -13.00 -5.31 5.27
CA TYR A 141 -14.43 -5.54 5.09
C TYR A 141 -15.25 -4.36 5.60
N ARG A 142 -16.25 -3.93 4.85
CA ARG A 142 -17.20 -2.88 5.26
C ARG A 142 -18.54 -3.50 5.61
N SER A 143 -19.09 -3.17 6.78
CA SER A 143 -20.45 -3.56 7.14
C SER A 143 -21.47 -2.88 6.22
N ARG A 144 -22.52 -3.61 5.82
CA ARG A 144 -23.70 -3.03 5.17
C ARG A 144 -24.69 -2.43 6.16
N GLN A 145 -24.54 -2.70 7.45
CA GLN A 145 -25.35 -2.07 8.49
C GLN A 145 -24.97 -0.60 8.62
N THR A 146 -25.83 0.17 9.28
CA THR A 146 -25.59 1.59 9.59
C THR A 146 -26.08 1.88 11.01
N GLY A 147 -25.50 2.87 11.69
CA GLY A 147 -25.97 3.31 13.01
C GLY A 147 -25.54 2.42 14.18
N PHE A 148 -24.49 1.62 14.02
CA PHE A 148 -23.87 0.84 15.08
C PHE A 148 -22.67 1.59 15.68
N ASN A 149 -22.16 1.11 16.82
CA ASN A 149 -20.95 1.64 17.43
C ASN A 149 -19.71 1.10 16.69
N HIS A 150 -19.00 1.96 15.95
CA HIS A 150 -17.80 1.58 15.20
C HIS A 150 -16.61 1.16 16.09
N HIS A 151 -16.65 1.51 17.38
CA HIS A 151 -15.63 1.13 18.36
C HIS A 151 -15.94 -0.19 19.08
N ASP A 152 -17.08 -0.82 18.79
CA ASP A 152 -17.42 -2.10 19.41
C ASP A 152 -16.59 -3.23 18.80
N ALA A 153 -15.48 -3.55 19.45
CA ALA A 153 -14.59 -4.63 19.05
C ALA A 153 -15.20 -6.03 19.20
N TYR A 154 -16.36 -6.17 19.85
CA TYR A 154 -16.92 -7.45 20.26
C TYR A 154 -18.18 -7.85 19.48
N THR A 155 -18.94 -6.88 18.97
CA THR A 155 -20.20 -7.14 18.27
C THR A 155 -20.05 -7.01 16.75
N PRO A 156 -20.02 -8.12 15.99
CA PRO A 156 -19.98 -8.07 14.55
C PRO A 156 -21.29 -7.52 13.96
N GLN A 157 -21.16 -6.86 12.82
CA GLN A 157 -22.21 -6.11 12.12
C GLN A 157 -22.43 -6.70 10.72
N PHE A 158 -22.73 -8.00 10.64
CA PHE A 158 -23.01 -8.66 9.37
C PHE A 158 -24.26 -8.07 8.67
N PRO A 159 -24.34 -8.12 7.33
CA PRO A 159 -23.33 -8.65 6.41
C PRO A 159 -22.21 -7.64 6.11
N TYR A 160 -21.05 -8.15 5.69
CA TYR A 160 -19.89 -7.36 5.28
C TYR A 160 -19.53 -7.60 3.82
N ASP A 161 -19.03 -6.58 3.14
CA ASP A 161 -18.43 -6.67 1.80
C ASP A 161 -16.94 -6.39 1.85
N LEU A 162 -16.16 -7.16 1.09
CA LEU A 162 -14.75 -6.88 0.86
C LEU A 162 -14.61 -5.52 0.17
N VAL A 163 -13.76 -4.67 0.73
CA VAL A 163 -13.46 -3.32 0.21
C VAL A 163 -11.98 -3.14 -0.13
N GLY A 164 -11.12 -4.05 0.34
CA GLY A 164 -9.70 -4.03 0.07
C GLY A 164 -8.96 -5.15 0.78
N TRP A 165 -7.64 -5.13 0.67
CA TRP A 165 -6.73 -6.03 1.36
C TRP A 165 -5.39 -5.33 1.51
N PHE A 166 -4.47 -5.97 2.24
CA PHE A 166 -3.13 -5.43 2.39
C PHE A 166 -2.06 -6.51 2.41
N TYR A 167 -0.83 -6.09 2.16
CA TYR A 167 0.35 -6.92 2.28
C TYR A 167 1.26 -6.34 3.35
N ALA A 168 1.62 -7.19 4.32
CA ALA A 168 2.53 -6.82 5.37
C ALA A 168 3.81 -7.67 5.35
N GLY A 169 4.88 -7.08 5.88
CA GLY A 169 6.15 -7.76 6.08
C GLY A 169 6.93 -7.17 7.23
N VAL A 170 7.99 -7.85 7.64
CA VAL A 170 8.93 -7.35 8.63
C VAL A 170 9.48 -5.99 8.21
N TYR A 171 9.33 -5.00 9.08
CA TYR A 171 9.95 -3.70 8.90
C TYR A 171 11.48 -3.80 8.97
N THR A 172 12.13 -3.41 7.90
CA THR A 172 13.58 -3.23 7.80
C THR A 172 13.82 -1.81 7.29
N PRO A 173 14.46 -0.92 8.10
CA PRO A 173 14.69 0.46 7.71
C PRO A 173 15.32 0.58 6.31
N GLY A 174 14.69 1.37 5.45
CA GLY A 174 15.17 1.62 4.09
C GLY A 174 15.07 0.43 3.12
N GLN A 175 14.33 -0.64 3.45
CA GLN A 175 14.18 -1.81 2.57
C GLN A 175 12.74 -2.33 2.59
N THR A 176 11.95 -2.03 1.55
CA THR A 176 10.59 -2.60 1.39
C THR A 176 10.66 -4.12 1.13
N PRO A 177 9.55 -4.85 1.34
CA PRO A 177 9.49 -6.27 1.01
C PRO A 177 9.78 -6.56 -0.46
N THR A 178 10.26 -7.78 -0.73
CA THR A 178 10.41 -8.27 -2.10
C THR A 178 9.05 -8.72 -2.63
N GLU A 179 8.63 -8.14 -3.75
CA GLU A 179 7.35 -8.44 -4.37
C GLU A 179 7.45 -9.56 -5.40
N VAL A 180 6.53 -10.53 -5.33
CA VAL A 180 6.35 -11.59 -6.32
C VAL A 180 4.98 -11.46 -6.95
N GLY A 181 4.94 -11.02 -8.22
CA GLY A 181 3.69 -10.86 -8.98
C GLY A 181 2.90 -9.58 -8.65
N LEU A 182 3.42 -8.73 -7.77
CA LEU A 182 3.00 -7.34 -7.57
C LEU A 182 4.02 -6.41 -8.22
N CYS A 183 3.56 -5.24 -8.63
CA CYS A 183 4.45 -4.11 -8.83
C CYS A 183 3.93 -2.90 -8.06
N MET A 184 4.58 -2.63 -6.94
CA MET A 184 4.38 -1.45 -6.13
C MET A 184 5.55 -0.49 -6.28
N PHE A 185 5.27 0.79 -6.11
CA PHE A 185 6.29 1.80 -5.98
C PHE A 185 6.77 1.88 -4.53
N ARG A 186 7.99 2.38 -4.34
CA ARG A 186 8.53 2.60 -2.99
C ARG A 186 7.59 3.44 -2.13
N GLY A 187 6.99 4.47 -2.74
CA GLY A 187 6.03 5.36 -2.10
C GLY A 187 4.64 4.77 -1.88
N ASP A 188 4.38 3.52 -2.28
CA ASP A 188 3.15 2.80 -1.91
C ASP A 188 3.29 2.08 -0.55
N TRP A 189 4.52 1.93 -0.06
CA TRP A 189 4.82 1.23 1.19
C TRP A 189 4.94 2.22 2.35
N ALA A 190 3.94 2.23 3.22
CA ALA A 190 4.03 2.82 4.55
C ALA A 190 4.52 1.76 5.55
N PHE A 191 4.86 2.16 6.76
CA PHE A 191 5.01 1.19 7.85
C PHE A 191 3.89 1.37 8.87
N HIS A 192 3.27 0.27 9.27
CA HIS A 192 2.44 0.22 10.47
C HIS A 192 3.35 0.46 11.68
N GLU A 193 3.15 1.57 12.39
CA GLU A 193 3.94 1.97 13.54
C GLU A 193 3.79 0.95 14.67
N ARG A 194 4.85 0.77 15.45
CA ARG A 194 4.84 -0.06 16.65
C ARG A 194 3.90 0.51 17.70
N GLY A 195 3.31 -0.38 18.49
CA GLY A 195 2.50 0.01 19.64
C GLY A 195 1.79 -1.16 20.29
N VAL A 196 0.60 -0.86 20.80
CA VAL A 196 -0.25 -1.81 21.53
C VAL A 196 -1.69 -1.65 21.06
N HIS A 197 -2.31 -2.73 20.60
CA HIS A 197 -3.77 -2.81 20.48
C HIS A 197 -4.36 -2.98 21.88
N THR A 198 -4.88 -1.89 22.43
CA THR A 198 -5.22 -1.78 23.85
C THR A 198 -6.50 -2.53 24.20
N PHE A 199 -6.56 -3.16 25.38
CA PHE A 199 -7.81 -3.72 25.89
C PHE A 199 -8.53 -2.70 26.79
N PRO A 200 -9.88 -2.61 26.72
CA PRO A 200 -10.80 -3.46 25.97
C PRO A 200 -11.14 -2.97 24.55
N ASP A 201 -10.62 -1.81 24.12
CA ASP A 201 -11.13 -1.12 22.92
C ASP A 201 -10.55 -1.66 21.59
N PHE A 202 -9.49 -2.47 21.65
CA PHE A 202 -8.69 -3.00 20.54
C PHE A 202 -8.10 -1.92 19.61
N ASP A 203 -8.18 -0.66 20.00
CA ASP A 203 -7.60 0.45 19.26
C ASP A 203 -6.09 0.55 19.48
N MET A 204 -5.41 1.14 18.51
CA MET A 204 -3.97 1.22 18.43
C MET A 204 -3.42 2.39 19.24
N HIS A 205 -2.68 2.08 20.31
CA HIS A 205 -1.85 3.05 21.01
C HIS A 205 -0.42 2.99 20.47
N MET A 206 -0.07 3.94 19.60
CA MET A 206 1.26 4.01 19.00
C MET A 206 2.32 4.37 20.04
N MET A 207 3.46 3.70 19.94
CA MET A 207 4.62 3.90 20.80
C MET A 207 5.89 3.87 19.94
N PRO A 208 6.09 4.89 19.09
CA PRO A 208 7.24 4.95 18.19
C PRO A 208 8.56 4.96 18.98
N PRO A 209 9.63 4.32 18.48
CA PRO A 209 10.96 4.49 19.02
C PRO A 209 11.43 5.95 18.91
N GLN A 210 12.35 6.35 19.78
CA GLN A 210 13.09 7.59 19.60
C GLN A 210 14.08 7.42 18.45
N GLU A 211 14.04 8.34 17.49
CA GLU A 211 14.86 8.31 16.27
C GLU A 211 15.20 9.73 15.78
N ASP A 212 16.31 9.86 15.05
CA ASP A 212 16.78 11.11 14.45
C ASP A 212 15.99 11.48 13.19
N TYR A 213 15.33 10.50 12.57
CA TYR A 213 14.40 10.68 11.46
C TYR A 213 13.38 9.54 11.43
N LEU A 214 12.19 9.82 10.88
CA LEU A 214 11.06 8.88 10.86
C LEU A 214 11.41 7.61 10.09
N GLY A 215 11.28 6.46 10.74
CA GLY A 215 11.59 5.15 10.16
C GLY A 215 13.07 4.75 10.20
N GLN A 216 13.93 5.49 10.91
CA GLN A 216 15.33 5.11 11.08
C GLN A 216 15.46 3.78 11.84
N ASN A 217 14.62 3.58 12.86
CA ASN A 217 14.76 2.46 13.77
C ASN A 217 13.76 1.34 13.44
N ARG A 218 14.18 0.08 13.60
CA ARG A 218 13.30 -1.08 13.43
C ARG A 218 12.17 -1.11 14.46
N GLY A 219 12.35 -0.45 15.59
CA GLY A 219 11.37 -0.45 16.68
C GLY A 219 11.36 -1.74 17.48
N ASP A 220 12.44 -2.51 17.47
CA ASP A 220 12.62 -3.76 18.24
C ASP A 220 13.08 -3.54 19.69
N THR A 221 13.33 -2.28 20.07
CA THR A 221 13.61 -1.92 21.47
C THR A 221 12.43 -2.34 22.34
N PRO A 222 12.59 -2.98 23.51
CA PRO A 222 11.45 -3.31 24.37
C PRO A 222 10.59 -2.08 24.69
N LEU A 223 9.26 -2.25 24.82
CA LEU A 223 8.38 -1.18 25.29
C LEU A 223 8.74 -0.81 26.74
N PRO A 224 8.71 0.48 27.11
CA PRO A 224 9.02 0.91 28.47
C PRO A 224 8.04 0.24 29.46
N GLY A 225 8.60 -0.59 30.34
CA GLY A 225 7.83 -1.30 31.36
C GLY A 225 7.14 -0.30 32.31
N GLY A 226 5.91 -0.61 32.72
CA GLY A 226 5.14 0.18 33.69
C GLY A 226 4.30 1.33 33.12
N SER A 227 4.61 1.82 31.92
CA SER A 227 3.79 2.82 31.20
C SER A 227 3.10 2.25 29.95
N THR A 228 3.36 0.99 29.61
CA THR A 228 2.75 0.31 28.47
C THR A 228 1.32 -0.09 28.82
N PRO A 229 0.30 0.33 28.06
CA PRO A 229 -1.08 -0.11 28.27
C PRO A 229 -1.22 -1.63 28.15
N SER A 230 -2.23 -2.19 28.80
CA SER A 230 -2.59 -3.59 28.59
C SER A 230 -3.13 -3.80 27.17
N GLY A 231 -2.62 -4.80 26.47
CA GLY A 231 -3.05 -5.09 25.11
C GLY A 231 -2.12 -6.02 24.34
N LEU A 232 -2.36 -6.13 23.04
CA LEU A 232 -1.52 -6.90 22.11
C LEU A 232 -0.42 -6.00 21.56
N VAL A 233 0.81 -6.26 21.99
CA VAL A 233 1.98 -5.56 21.46
C VAL A 233 2.23 -6.01 20.02
N HIS A 234 2.49 -5.08 19.12
CA HIS A 234 3.02 -5.41 17.81
C HIS A 234 4.19 -4.49 17.42
N PRO A 235 5.19 -5.01 16.70
CA PRO A 235 6.33 -4.26 16.18
C PRO A 235 5.92 -3.39 14.98
N ARG A 236 6.85 -2.56 14.49
CA ARG A 236 6.69 -1.89 13.19
C ARG A 236 6.57 -2.94 12.10
N GLY A 237 5.62 -2.83 11.18
CA GLY A 237 5.53 -3.69 10.00
C GLY A 237 5.56 -2.84 8.73
N TRP A 238 6.19 -3.30 7.65
CA TRP A 238 5.87 -2.71 6.34
C TRP A 238 4.43 -3.05 5.99
N ASP A 239 3.71 -2.12 5.40
CA ASP A 239 2.35 -2.31 4.94
C ASP A 239 2.10 -1.62 3.58
N VAL A 240 1.23 -2.21 2.79
CA VAL A 240 0.66 -1.60 1.59
C VAL A 240 -0.79 -2.03 1.46
N HIS A 241 -1.67 -1.03 1.43
CA HIS A 241 -3.10 -1.24 1.35
C HIS A 241 -3.59 -1.07 -0.08
N ILE A 242 -4.46 -1.97 -0.52
CA ILE A 242 -5.05 -1.99 -1.86
C ILE A 242 -6.56 -1.98 -1.71
N PHE A 243 -7.21 -0.95 -2.23
CA PHE A 243 -8.65 -0.73 -2.14
C PHE A 243 -9.35 -0.95 -3.47
N LEU A 244 -10.53 -1.56 -3.42
CA LEU A 244 -11.41 -1.71 -4.56
C LEU A 244 -12.03 -0.35 -4.91
N ASP A 245 -11.92 0.05 -6.17
CA ASP A 245 -12.59 1.24 -6.68
C ASP A 245 -14.06 0.92 -7.00
N PRO A 246 -15.05 1.52 -6.30
CA PRO A 246 -16.46 1.29 -6.56
C PRO A 246 -16.91 1.85 -7.92
N THR A 247 -16.18 2.80 -8.50
CA THR A 247 -16.44 3.40 -9.81
C THR A 247 -15.72 2.66 -10.94
N ASN A 248 -14.63 1.97 -10.62
CA ASN A 248 -13.89 1.11 -11.53
C ASN A 248 -13.49 -0.21 -10.85
N PRO A 249 -14.44 -1.16 -10.73
CA PRO A 249 -14.23 -2.41 -9.98
C PRO A 249 -13.21 -3.35 -10.61
N THR A 250 -12.57 -2.96 -11.72
CA THR A 250 -11.55 -3.76 -12.41
C THR A 250 -10.14 -3.32 -12.08
N THR A 251 -9.95 -2.16 -11.46
CA THR A 251 -8.63 -1.60 -11.19
C THR A 251 -8.59 -1.09 -9.76
N PRO A 252 -8.00 -1.84 -8.82
CA PRO A 252 -7.89 -1.37 -7.46
C PRO A 252 -6.77 -0.31 -7.38
N VAL A 253 -6.74 0.42 -6.27
CA VAL A 253 -5.79 1.51 -6.02
C VAL A 253 -5.04 1.24 -4.73
N ALA A 254 -3.71 1.39 -4.78
CA ALA A 254 -2.91 1.38 -3.57
C ALA A 254 -2.91 2.78 -2.92
N SER A 255 -3.19 2.81 -1.62
CA SER A 255 -3.35 4.02 -0.81
C SER A 255 -3.50 3.58 0.65
N ASP A 256 -2.92 4.29 1.63
CA ASP A 256 -3.01 3.88 3.05
C ASP A 256 -4.46 3.88 3.57
N LEU A 257 -5.28 4.81 3.09
CA LEU A 257 -6.71 4.87 3.39
C LEU A 257 -7.50 4.80 2.09
N SER A 258 -8.69 4.21 2.10
CA SER A 258 -9.54 4.14 0.91
C SER A 258 -9.79 5.54 0.35
N PRO A 259 -9.51 5.78 -0.95
CA PRO A 259 -9.73 7.09 -1.55
C PRO A 259 -11.17 7.30 -2.03
N PHE A 260 -12.04 6.29 -1.94
CA PHE A 260 -13.34 6.25 -2.63
C PHE A 260 -14.56 6.58 -1.76
N GLY A 261 -14.35 7.46 -0.77
CA GLY A 261 -15.36 7.92 0.18
C GLY A 261 -15.25 7.27 1.55
N ASP A 262 -15.98 7.83 2.51
CA ASP A 262 -15.96 7.38 3.89
C ASP A 262 -16.47 5.95 4.00
N ILE A 263 -15.61 5.02 4.42
CA ILE A 263 -16.03 3.76 5.00
C ILE A 263 -16.30 4.08 6.46
N PRO A 264 -17.55 4.06 6.95
CA PRO A 264 -17.88 4.56 8.28
C PRO A 264 -17.02 3.89 9.35
N GLY A 265 -16.41 4.68 10.24
CA GLY A 265 -15.50 4.15 11.23
C GLY A 265 -14.86 5.23 12.11
N VAL A 266 -13.86 4.82 12.89
CA VAL A 266 -13.12 5.69 13.81
C VAL A 266 -12.20 6.64 13.05
N VAL A 267 -12.41 7.94 13.23
CA VAL A 267 -11.50 9.01 12.80
C VAL A 267 -10.56 9.32 13.95
N GLY A 268 -9.37 8.74 13.95
CA GLY A 268 -8.38 8.99 15.00
C GLY A 268 -7.23 7.99 14.95
N GLY A 269 -6.01 8.46 15.21
CA GLY A 269 -4.84 7.61 15.40
C GLY A 269 -4.24 6.94 14.15
N MET A 270 -4.98 6.82 13.04
CA MET A 270 -4.51 6.07 11.85
C MET A 270 -3.59 6.84 10.91
N ASP A 271 -3.78 8.15 10.70
CA ASP A 271 -2.89 8.98 9.85
C ASP A 271 -1.43 8.94 10.32
N THR A 272 -1.24 8.67 11.61
CA THR A 272 0.04 8.50 12.28
C THR A 272 0.42 7.03 12.48
N ALA A 273 -0.51 6.08 12.29
CA ALA A 273 -0.25 4.65 12.42
C ALA A 273 0.40 4.07 11.17
N PHE A 274 0.20 4.69 10.00
CA PHE A 274 0.83 4.28 8.73
C PHE A 274 1.72 5.38 8.14
N PRO A 275 2.76 5.84 8.85
CA PRO A 275 3.69 6.83 8.31
C PRO A 275 4.55 6.26 7.17
N TYR A 276 4.98 7.16 6.29
CA TYR A 276 6.05 6.89 5.33
C TYR A 276 7.41 7.18 5.98
N PRO A 277 8.41 6.28 5.84
CA PRO A 277 9.73 6.58 6.34
C PRO A 277 10.41 7.65 5.49
N VAL A 278 11.29 8.44 6.10
CA VAL A 278 12.18 9.30 5.34
C VAL A 278 13.32 8.46 4.79
N TRP A 279 13.47 8.45 3.47
CA TRP A 279 14.48 7.63 2.83
C TRP A 279 15.88 8.26 2.96
N PRO A 280 16.97 7.48 3.07
CA PRO A 280 18.32 8.03 3.21
C PRO A 280 18.73 8.98 2.06
N ASP A 281 18.28 8.69 0.84
CA ASP A 281 18.48 9.54 -0.34
C ASP A 281 17.69 10.86 -0.25
N GLU A 282 16.52 10.86 0.36
CA GLU A 282 15.69 12.04 0.58
C GLU A 282 16.27 12.94 1.67
N LEU A 283 16.78 12.37 2.77
CA LEU A 283 17.52 13.10 3.79
C LEU A 283 18.76 13.77 3.21
N ALA A 284 19.52 13.04 2.38
CA ALA A 284 20.68 13.60 1.70
C ALA A 284 20.30 14.75 0.73
N ALA A 285 19.09 14.73 0.20
CA ALA A 285 18.52 15.81 -0.62
C ALA A 285 17.94 16.97 0.20
N GLY A 286 17.90 16.87 1.53
CA GLY A 286 17.44 17.91 2.45
C GLY A 286 15.95 17.82 2.82
N ALA A 287 15.34 16.64 2.75
CA ALA A 287 13.99 16.40 3.26
C ALA A 287 13.87 16.69 4.77
N ASP A 288 12.67 17.02 5.23
CA ASP A 288 12.37 17.10 6.66
C ASP A 288 12.56 15.70 7.29
N PRO A 289 13.36 15.56 8.37
CA PRO A 289 13.55 14.27 9.04
C PRO A 289 12.29 13.74 9.74
N HIS A 290 11.30 14.60 10.03
CA HIS A 290 10.06 14.21 10.69
C HIS A 290 8.86 14.82 9.96
N PRO A 291 8.59 14.39 8.71
CA PRO A 291 7.47 14.93 7.97
C PRO A 291 6.19 14.64 8.76
N VAL A 292 5.37 15.66 8.95
CA VAL A 292 3.99 15.44 9.38
C VAL A 292 3.31 14.74 8.23
N THR A 293 2.90 13.48 8.39
CA THR A 293 2.05 12.79 7.41
C THR A 293 0.82 13.68 7.21
N PRO A 294 0.69 14.40 6.08
CA PRO A 294 -0.53 15.16 5.85
C PRO A 294 -1.62 14.11 5.77
N GLY A 295 -2.71 14.24 6.54
CA GLY A 295 -3.90 13.45 6.30
C GLY A 295 -4.26 13.62 4.83
N MET A 296 -3.95 12.62 4.00
CA MET A 296 -3.79 12.81 2.57
C MET A 296 -5.16 13.11 1.99
N THR A 297 -5.39 14.40 1.78
CA THR A 297 -6.49 14.92 0.99
C THR A 297 -6.34 14.31 -0.40
N SER A 298 -7.33 13.52 -0.80
CA SER A 298 -7.62 13.07 -2.17
C SER A 298 -6.72 13.67 -3.26
N GLY A 299 -5.83 12.84 -3.81
CA GLY A 299 -5.24 13.06 -5.14
C GLY A 299 -3.72 13.13 -5.18
N HIS A 300 -3.07 11.97 -5.21
CA HIS A 300 -1.83 11.82 -5.99
C HIS A 300 -2.19 11.31 -7.39
N SER A 301 -2.63 12.24 -8.24
CA SER A 301 -2.49 12.06 -9.69
C SER A 301 -1.04 12.38 -10.06
N HIS A 302 -0.24 11.37 -10.30
CA HIS A 302 0.94 11.51 -11.14
C HIS A 302 0.61 10.94 -12.51
N ASN A 303 0.67 11.81 -13.52
CA ASN A 303 0.53 11.50 -14.94
C ASN A 303 1.44 10.35 -15.36
#